data_AF-A0A5D2MK00-F1
#
_entry.id   AF-A0A5D2MK00-F1
#
_cell.length_a   1.000
_cell.length_b   1.000
_cell.length_c   1.000
_cell.angle_alpha   90.00
_cell.angle_beta   90.00
_cell.angle_gamma   90.00
#
_symmetry.space_group_name_H-M   'P 1'
#
loop_
_entity.id
_entity.type
_entity.pdbx_description
1 polymer ?
#
loop_
_entity_poly.entity_id
_entity_poly.type
_entity_poly.pdbx_seq_one_letter_code
_entity_poly.pdbx_strand_id
1 'polypeptide(L)'
;MKVEDVNRCQIQEWYPRFKLVSIRTFIHELPESFVQYLLDDSGPFLLPVSISNEDAFPNRIHNPEEKEDYQVSEGSGDEAEPLSPPSLPELELKIKESIETLGGAIFPKLNWSAPKDSAWISTWEELEQKPR
;
A
#
# COMPACT_ATOMS: atom_id res chain seq x y z
N MET A 1 -3.00 -20.73 20.73
CA MET A 1 -2.81 -20.87 19.26
C MET A 1 -1.39 -21.34 19.03
N LYS A 2 -1.16 -22.39 18.22
CA LYS A 2 0.21 -22.86 17.95
C LYS A 2 0.81 -22.11 16.76
N VAL A 3 2.12 -21.93 16.74
CA VAL A 3 2.83 -21.21 15.66
C VAL A 3 2.61 -21.89 14.31
N GLU A 4 2.56 -23.23 14.32
CA GLU A 4 2.32 -24.02 13.12
C GLU A 4 0.94 -23.75 12.52
N ASP A 5 -0.07 -23.51 13.35
CA ASP A 5 -1.43 -23.19 12.90
C ASP A 5 -1.45 -21.83 12.18
N VAL A 6 -0.73 -20.84 12.72
CA VAL A 6 -0.62 -19.49 12.11
C VAL A 6 0.12 -19.56 10.78
N ASN A 7 1.20 -20.33 10.70
CA ASN A 7 2.00 -20.48 9.48
C ASN A 7 1.20 -21.15 8.36
N ARG A 8 0.42 -22.19 8.67
CA ARG A 8 -0.47 -22.83 7.68
C ARG A 8 -1.56 -21.91 7.13
N CYS A 9 -1.89 -20.83 7.83
CA CYS A 9 -2.88 -19.85 7.40
C CYS A 9 -2.31 -18.74 6.50
N GLN A 10 -1.00 -18.73 6.24
CA GLN A 10 -0.39 -17.77 5.32
C GLN A 10 -0.87 -18.03 3.88
N ILE A 11 -1.13 -16.97 3.12
CA ILE A 11 -1.70 -17.08 1.76
C ILE A 11 -0.89 -17.96 0.82
N GLN A 12 0.44 -17.90 0.90
CA GLN A 12 1.31 -18.72 0.06
C GLN A 12 1.24 -20.23 0.38
N GLU A 13 0.82 -20.61 1.59
CA GLU A 13 0.68 -22.01 2.00
C GLU A 13 -0.61 -22.63 1.45
N TRP A 14 -1.74 -21.91 1.52
CA TRP A 14 -3.04 -22.46 1.13
C TRP A 14 -3.45 -22.12 -0.30
N TYR A 15 -3.01 -21.00 -0.87
CA TYR A 15 -3.44 -20.57 -2.21
C TYR A 15 -3.10 -21.59 -3.32
N PRO A 16 -1.92 -22.22 -3.37
CA PRO A 16 -1.63 -23.23 -4.40
C PRO A 16 -2.61 -24.41 -4.40
N ARG A 17 -3.15 -24.77 -3.23
CA ARG A 17 -4.11 -25.88 -3.07
C ARG A 17 -5.53 -25.48 -3.46
N PHE A 18 -5.92 -24.25 -3.19
CA PHE A 18 -7.29 -23.76 -3.39
C PHE A 18 -7.44 -22.78 -4.57
N LYS A 19 -6.41 -22.66 -5.42
CA LYS A 19 -6.34 -21.71 -6.54
C LYS A 19 -7.59 -21.69 -7.43
N LEU A 20 -8.18 -22.86 -7.69
CA LEU A 20 -9.36 -23.00 -8.56
C LEU A 20 -10.65 -22.48 -7.92
N VAL A 21 -10.70 -22.36 -6.59
CA VAL A 21 -11.88 -21.94 -5.82
C VAL A 21 -11.63 -20.63 -5.05
N SER A 22 -10.53 -19.95 -5.36
CA SER A 22 -10.15 -18.66 -4.76
C SER A 22 -10.04 -17.58 -5.82
N ILE A 23 -10.04 -16.32 -5.39
CA ILE A 23 -9.76 -15.18 -6.26
C ILE A 23 -8.35 -15.35 -6.85
N ARG A 24 -8.15 -15.00 -8.12
CA ARG A 24 -6.84 -15.04 -8.77
C ARG A 24 -5.89 -14.08 -8.04
N THR A 25 -4.79 -14.60 -7.53
CA THR A 25 -3.80 -13.88 -6.71
C THR A 25 -2.40 -14.07 -7.26
N PHE A 26 -1.62 -12.99 -7.23
CA PHE A 26 -0.17 -12.97 -7.42
C PHE A 26 0.47 -12.71 -6.05
N ILE A 27 1.58 -13.38 -5.79
CA ILE A 27 2.31 -13.28 -4.52
C ILE A 27 3.68 -12.70 -4.84
N HIS A 28 4.03 -11.59 -4.21
CA HIS A 28 5.33 -10.95 -4.33
C HIS A 28 6.04 -11.06 -2.99
N GLU A 29 7.30 -11.50 -3.02
CA GLU A 29 8.18 -11.34 -1.86
C GLU A 29 8.46 -9.84 -1.67
N LEU A 30 8.29 -9.38 -0.44
CA LEU A 30 8.49 -7.97 -0.11
C LEU A 30 9.99 -7.72 0.13
N PRO A 31 10.58 -6.72 -0.54
CA PRO A 31 11.93 -6.27 -0.22
C PRO A 31 12.02 -5.83 1.24
N GLU A 32 13.15 -6.12 1.89
CA GLU A 32 13.39 -5.73 3.29
C GLU A 32 13.24 -4.21 3.49
N SER A 33 13.65 -3.40 2.51
CA SER A 33 13.48 -1.94 2.54
C SER A 33 12.01 -1.52 2.62
N PHE A 34 11.10 -2.24 1.97
CA PHE A 34 9.67 -1.96 2.05
C PHE A 34 9.09 -2.42 3.40
N VAL A 35 9.58 -3.53 3.95
CA VAL A 35 9.18 -3.98 5.29
C VAL A 35 9.61 -2.95 6.35
N GLN A 36 10.85 -2.46 6.28
CA GLN A 36 11.36 -1.41 7.16
C GLN A 36 10.54 -0.13 7.02
N TYR A 37 10.20 0.26 5.78
CA TYR A 37 9.32 1.40 5.54
C TYR A 37 7.94 1.26 6.19
N LEU A 38 7.33 0.06 6.15
CA LEU A 38 6.03 -0.18 6.81
C LEU A 38 6.11 -0.23 8.34
N LEU A 39 7.30 -0.52 8.89
CA LEU A 39 7.53 -0.60 10.34
C LEU A 39 7.98 0.73 10.95
N ASP A 40 8.35 1.71 10.13
CA ASP A 40 8.82 3.00 10.61
C ASP A 40 7.67 3.84 11.15
N ASP A 41 7.72 4.10 12.46
CA ASP A 41 6.77 4.94 13.21
C ASP A 41 7.47 6.20 13.76
N SER A 42 8.68 6.48 13.30
CA SER A 42 9.54 7.54 13.86
C SER A 42 9.21 8.93 13.33
N GLY A 43 8.42 9.03 12.26
CA GLY A 43 8.16 10.26 11.54
C GLY A 43 6.82 10.26 10.81
N PRO A 44 6.50 11.33 10.07
CA PRO A 44 5.30 11.39 9.27
C PRO A 44 5.29 10.29 8.20
N PHE A 45 4.11 9.75 7.91
CA PHE A 45 3.95 8.76 6.83
C PHE A 45 4.15 9.44 5.48
N LEU A 46 5.31 9.23 4.86
CA LEU A 46 5.65 9.77 3.54
C LEU A 46 5.30 8.75 2.45
N LEU A 47 4.55 9.17 1.44
CA LEU A 47 4.26 8.33 0.27
C LEU A 47 5.53 8.14 -0.58
N PRO A 48 5.80 6.92 -1.08
CA PRO A 48 6.93 6.70 -1.96
C PRO A 48 6.80 7.47 -3.26
N VAL A 49 7.93 7.97 -3.78
CA VAL A 49 7.96 8.63 -5.10
C VAL A 49 7.76 7.60 -6.19
N SER A 50 6.72 7.80 -7.01
CA SER A 50 6.44 6.94 -8.16
C SER A 50 7.49 7.06 -9.26
N ILE A 51 7.85 5.94 -9.87
CA ILE A 51 8.70 5.91 -11.07
C ILE A 51 8.11 6.66 -12.27
N SER A 52 6.79 6.82 -12.31
CA SER A 52 6.06 7.52 -13.38
C SER A 52 5.80 8.99 -13.04
N ASN A 53 6.26 9.46 -11.86
CA ASN A 53 5.94 10.77 -11.30
C ASN A 53 4.42 11.05 -11.28
N GLU A 54 3.64 9.97 -11.15
CA GLU A 54 2.19 10.01 -10.98
C GLU A 54 1.89 10.44 -9.55
N ASP A 55 0.92 11.34 -9.40
CA ASP A 55 0.43 11.70 -8.09
C ASP A 55 -0.53 10.62 -7.58
N ALA A 56 -0.23 10.07 -6.42
CA ALA A 56 -1.07 9.09 -5.74
C ALA A 56 -2.30 9.75 -5.07
N PHE A 57 -2.29 11.07 -4.89
CA PHE A 57 -3.42 11.81 -4.36
C PHE A 57 -4.56 11.90 -5.39
N PRO A 58 -5.81 11.83 -4.93
CA PRO A 58 -6.94 11.97 -5.83
C PRO A 58 -7.05 13.42 -6.31
N ASN A 59 -7.55 13.60 -7.53
CA ASN A 59 -7.76 14.93 -8.13
C ASN A 59 -8.60 15.87 -7.27
N ARG A 60 -9.45 15.35 -6.36
CA ARG A 60 -10.23 16.18 -5.41
C ARG A 60 -9.35 17.00 -4.45
N ILE A 61 -8.12 16.57 -4.18
CA ILE A 61 -7.16 17.28 -3.32
C ILE A 61 -6.46 18.40 -4.11
N HIS A 62 -6.51 18.36 -5.45
CA HIS A 62 -6.00 19.41 -6.32
C HIS A 62 -7.03 20.52 -6.51
N ASN A 63 -7.57 21.06 -5.43
CA ASN A 63 -8.36 22.28 -5.51
C ASN A 63 -7.36 23.47 -5.52
N PRO A 64 -7.21 24.21 -6.64
CA PRO A 64 -6.21 25.28 -6.73
C PRO A 64 -6.51 26.45 -5.77
N GLU A 65 -7.74 26.56 -5.27
CA GLU A 65 -8.19 27.59 -4.32
C GLU A 65 -7.82 27.28 -2.86
N GLU A 66 -7.41 26.05 -2.54
CA GLU A 66 -7.05 25.62 -1.17
C GLU A 66 -5.54 25.47 -0.94
N LYS A 67 -4.70 25.95 -1.87
CA LYS A 67 -3.24 25.89 -1.72
C LYS A 67 -2.68 26.69 -0.54
N GLU A 68 -3.47 27.57 0.06
CA GLU A 68 -3.04 28.40 1.20
C GLU A 68 -3.29 27.75 2.57
N ASP A 69 -4.19 26.76 2.68
CA ASP A 69 -4.62 26.21 3.98
C ASP A 69 -3.88 24.93 4.40
N TYR A 70 -3.07 24.35 3.51
CA TYR A 70 -2.19 23.20 3.80
C TYR A 70 -0.72 23.60 4.02
N GLN A 71 -0.45 24.86 4.36
CA GLN A 71 0.83 25.18 4.99
C GLN A 71 0.81 24.66 6.42
N VAL A 72 1.32 23.44 6.61
CA VAL A 72 1.81 23.02 7.93
C VAL A 72 2.86 24.06 8.32
N SER A 73 2.47 24.98 9.21
CA SER A 73 3.39 25.92 9.85
C SER A 73 4.52 25.08 10.43
N GLU A 74 5.71 25.14 9.83
CA GLU A 74 6.93 24.65 10.46
C GLU A 74 7.08 25.39 11.79
N GLY A 75 6.67 24.70 12.86
CA GLY A 75 6.94 25.11 14.22
C GLY A 75 8.45 25.16 14.37
N SER A 76 8.97 26.38 14.44
CA SER A 76 10.36 26.72 14.74
C SER A 76 10.95 25.83 15.84
N GLY A 77 12.03 25.10 15.50
CA GLY A 77 13.02 24.61 16.47
C GLY A 77 13.31 23.11 16.45
N ASP A 78 14.01 22.60 15.43
CA ASP A 78 15.29 21.88 15.56
C ASP A 78 15.81 21.57 14.14
N GLU A 79 17.13 21.53 13.92
CA GLU A 79 17.75 21.14 12.65
C GLU A 79 17.53 19.64 12.35
N ALA A 80 16.30 19.24 12.05
CA ALA A 80 16.02 17.92 11.49
C ALA A 80 16.28 17.98 9.97
N GLU A 81 17.15 17.09 9.47
CA GLU A 81 17.34 16.92 8.03
C GLU A 81 15.98 16.63 7.36
N PRO A 82 15.68 17.25 6.21
CA PRO A 82 14.41 17.01 5.52
C PRO A 82 14.31 15.52 5.16
N LEU A 83 13.34 14.82 5.74
CA LEU A 83 13.06 13.41 5.46
C LEU A 83 12.69 13.26 3.98
N SER A 84 13.57 12.65 3.19
CA SER A 84 13.31 12.39 1.78
C SER A 84 12.30 11.24 1.63
N PRO A 85 11.28 11.37 0.77
CA PRO A 85 10.35 10.28 0.52
C PRO A 85 11.09 9.05 -0.07
N PRO A 86 10.71 7.83 0.34
CA PRO A 86 11.35 6.62 -0.16
C PRO A 86 11.04 6.39 -1.64
N SER A 87 11.84 5.55 -2.31
CA SER A 87 11.55 5.09 -3.68
C SER A 87 11.78 3.59 -3.78
N LEU A 88 10.83 2.89 -4.41
CA LEU A 88 10.79 1.42 -4.48
C LEU A 88 10.51 0.96 -5.93
N PRO A 89 11.36 1.34 -6.89
CA PRO A 89 11.05 1.25 -8.32
C PRO A 89 10.78 -0.19 -8.79
N GLU A 90 11.57 -1.15 -8.33
CA GLU A 90 11.41 -2.55 -8.72
C GLU A 90 10.11 -3.17 -8.18
N LEU A 91 9.72 -2.79 -6.96
CA LEU A 91 8.47 -3.26 -6.36
C LEU A 91 7.27 -2.63 -7.06
N GLU A 92 7.32 -1.32 -7.33
CA GLU A 92 6.26 -0.60 -8.04
C GLU A 92 6.00 -1.22 -9.42
N LEU A 93 7.05 -1.50 -10.20
CA LEU A 93 6.93 -2.16 -11.50
C LEU A 93 6.24 -3.52 -11.41
N LYS A 94 6.69 -4.38 -10.50
CA LYS A 94 6.10 -5.72 -10.29
C LYS A 94 4.63 -5.64 -9.91
N ILE A 95 4.26 -4.66 -9.08
CA ILE A 95 2.87 -4.42 -8.68
C ILE A 95 2.05 -3.93 -9.87
N LYS A 96 2.53 -2.94 -10.64
CA LYS A 96 1.86 -2.41 -11.84
C LYS A 96 1.59 -3.51 -12.88
N GLU A 97 2.60 -4.32 -13.21
CA GLU A 97 2.45 -5.46 -14.13
C GLU A 97 1.41 -6.48 -13.63
N SER A 98 1.36 -6.71 -12.32
CA SER A 98 0.42 -7.66 -11.72
C SER A 98 -1.01 -7.14 -11.70
N ILE A 99 -1.20 -5.83 -11.47
CA ILE A 99 -2.50 -5.15 -11.57
C ILE A 99 -3.06 -5.33 -12.99
N GLU A 100 -2.26 -5.01 -14.00
CA GLU A 100 -2.66 -5.16 -15.41
C GLU A 100 -3.02 -6.62 -15.73
N THR A 101 -2.18 -7.57 -15.33
CA THR A 101 -2.39 -9.01 -15.56
C THR A 101 -3.65 -9.57 -14.87
N LEU A 102 -4.04 -8.96 -13.74
CA LEU A 102 -5.22 -9.32 -12.96
C LEU A 102 -6.51 -8.61 -13.43
N GLY A 103 -6.42 -7.74 -14.45
CA GLY A 103 -7.57 -7.06 -15.05
C GLY A 103 -7.80 -5.64 -14.55
N GLY A 104 -6.78 -4.98 -14.03
CA GLY A 104 -6.79 -3.54 -13.70
C GLY A 104 -7.33 -3.17 -12.32
N ALA A 105 -8.03 -4.08 -11.64
CA ALA A 105 -8.54 -3.85 -10.28
C ALA A 105 -8.18 -5.01 -9.36
N ILE A 106 -7.56 -4.70 -8.23
CA ILE A 106 -7.10 -5.66 -7.23
C ILE A 106 -7.40 -5.16 -5.81
N PHE A 107 -7.21 -6.01 -4.81
CA PHE A 107 -7.08 -5.59 -3.42
C PHE A 107 -5.75 -6.15 -2.86
N PRO A 108 -4.95 -5.34 -2.16
CA PRO A 108 -3.72 -5.82 -1.55
C PRO A 108 -4.00 -6.56 -0.24
N LYS A 109 -3.11 -7.49 0.11
CA LYS A 109 -3.02 -8.07 1.46
C LYS A 109 -1.62 -8.59 1.74
N LEU A 110 -1.26 -8.66 3.01
CA LEU A 110 -0.06 -9.37 3.46
C LEU A 110 -0.38 -10.86 3.67
N ASN A 111 0.50 -11.61 4.33
CA ASN A 111 0.39 -13.06 4.45
C ASN A 111 -0.98 -13.49 5.02
N TRP A 112 -1.49 -12.75 6.01
CA TRP A 112 -2.74 -13.08 6.71
C TRP A 112 -3.89 -12.12 6.40
N SER A 113 -3.72 -10.83 6.69
CA SER A 113 -4.78 -9.82 6.68
C SER A 113 -4.71 -8.87 5.48
N ALA A 114 -5.88 -8.38 5.09
CA ALA A 114 -6.06 -7.25 4.17
C ALA A 114 -6.33 -5.97 4.99
N PRO A 115 -5.97 -4.78 4.48
CA PRO A 115 -6.08 -3.50 5.19
C PRO A 115 -7.52 -2.96 5.18
N LYS A 116 -8.47 -3.71 5.77
CA LYS A 116 -9.90 -3.37 5.76
C LYS A 116 -10.25 -2.22 6.72
N ASP A 117 -9.50 -2.11 7.80
CA ASP A 117 -9.61 -1.10 8.84
C ASP A 117 -8.99 0.25 8.44
N SER A 118 -8.08 0.26 7.47
CA SER A 118 -7.52 1.47 6.89
C SER A 118 -8.20 1.91 5.58
N ALA A 119 -9.43 1.43 5.33
CA ALA A 119 -10.20 1.83 4.14
C ALA A 119 -10.46 3.34 4.08
N TRP A 120 -10.46 4.03 5.23
CA TRP A 120 -10.63 5.48 5.33
C TRP A 120 -9.49 6.29 4.69
N ILE A 121 -8.30 5.69 4.52
CA ILE A 121 -7.17 6.32 3.81
C ILE A 121 -7.40 6.28 2.29
N SER A 122 -8.23 5.32 1.82
CA SER A 122 -8.54 5.22 0.41
C SER A 122 -9.29 6.45 -0.07
N THR A 123 -8.93 6.87 -1.27
CA THR A 123 -9.58 7.97 -1.99
C THR A 123 -10.85 7.50 -2.70
N TRP A 124 -11.04 6.18 -2.76
CA TRP A 124 -12.19 5.53 -3.38
C TRP A 124 -13.28 5.31 -2.33
N GLU A 125 -14.45 5.89 -2.55
CA GLU A 125 -15.64 5.48 -1.83
C GLU A 125 -15.94 4.03 -2.26
N GLU A 126 -15.82 3.09 -1.32
CA GLU A 126 -16.21 1.68 -1.43
C GLU A 126 -15.25 0.68 -2.11
N LEU A 127 -14.53 -0.08 -1.27
CA LEU A 127 -14.17 -1.47 -1.56
C LEU A 127 -15.41 -2.36 -1.37
N GLU A 128 -16.50 -2.15 -2.14
CA GLU A 128 -17.55 -3.17 -2.21
C GLU A 128 -16.99 -4.40 -2.92
N GLN A 129 -16.51 -5.37 -2.12
CA GLN A 129 -16.46 -6.76 -2.57
C GLN A 129 -17.89 -7.21 -2.79
N LYS A 130 -18.48 -6.89 -3.95
CA LYS A 130 -19.70 -7.54 -4.41
C LYS A 130 -19.33 -8.98 -4.77
N PRO A 131 -19.77 -10.01 -4.01
CA PRO A 131 -19.67 -11.37 -4.47
C PRO A 131 -20.51 -11.50 -5.75
N ARG A 132 -19.93 -12.10 -6.79
CA ARG A 132 -20.72 -12.60 -7.92
C ARG A 132 -21.57 -13.79 -7.49
#